data_AF-A0A8T1SQ70-F1
#
_entry.id   AF-A0A8T1SQ70-F1
#
_cell.length_a   1.000
_cell.length_b   1.000
_cell.length_c   1.000
_cell.angle_alpha   90.00
_cell.angle_beta   90.00
_cell.angle_gamma   90.00
#
_symmetry.space_group_name_H-M   'P 1'
#
loop_
_entity.id
_entity.type
_entity.pdbx_description
1 polymer ?
#
loop_
_entity_poly.entity_id
_entity_poly.type
_entity_poly.pdbx_seq_one_letter_code
_entity_poly.pdbx_strand_id
1 'polypeptide(L)'
;MCHGMVAPKSNTASPLALTGHGLFLPLVIFSAFILEGLASVCPRPPEPENGGYKCHPTPCSDPLTSDSVIEYVCDEGYMLKGDYKYLTCKNGEWNPAMEISCRLSQDKDSPPTIGVPTLSIVASTASSVALILLLVVLFVLLQPKLKSFHHSRRDQGVSGDQVSMMVD
;
A
#
# COMPACT_ATOMS: atom_id res chain seq x y z
N MET A 1 85.29 61.53 16.59
CA MET A 1 85.22 60.98 17.96
C MET A 1 83.84 61.26 18.55
N CYS A 2 83.23 60.25 19.20
CA CYS A 2 82.19 60.34 20.25
C CYS A 2 80.80 60.91 19.87
N HIS A 3 79.64 60.32 20.20
CA HIS A 3 79.26 59.25 21.13
C HIS A 3 78.05 58.48 20.61
N GLY A 4 78.03 57.17 20.86
CA GLY A 4 76.83 56.36 20.77
C GLY A 4 75.86 56.66 21.92
N MET A 5 74.56 56.57 21.63
CA MET A 5 73.53 56.43 22.65
C MET A 5 72.83 55.09 22.45
N VAL A 6 72.78 54.34 23.55
CA VAL A 6 72.15 53.04 23.68
C VAL A 6 70.65 53.27 23.85
N ALA A 7 69.83 52.77 22.94
CA ALA A 7 68.38 52.75 23.12
C ALA A 7 68.00 51.67 24.14
N PRO A 8 67.09 51.95 25.10
CA PRO A 8 66.66 50.95 26.06
C PRO A 8 65.75 49.91 25.41
N LYS A 9 65.98 48.65 25.74
CA LYS A 9 65.08 47.55 25.45
C LYS A 9 63.99 47.52 26.52
N SER A 10 62.75 47.84 26.16
CA SER A 10 61.57 47.54 26.97
C SER A 10 60.72 46.49 26.27
N ASN A 11 60.43 45.44 27.03
CA ASN A 11 59.69 44.27 26.62
C ASN A 11 58.18 44.55 26.57
N THR A 12 57.51 43.58 25.94
CA THR A 12 56.23 42.97 26.34
C THR A 12 55.00 43.38 25.53
N ALA A 13 54.44 42.34 24.91
CA ALA A 13 53.17 42.27 24.23
C ALA A 13 52.01 42.80 25.11
N SER A 14 51.04 43.46 24.46
CA SER A 14 49.65 42.97 24.41
C SER A 14 48.81 43.91 23.54
N PRO A 15 47.97 43.39 22.64
CA PRO A 15 46.91 44.19 22.06
C PRO A 15 45.97 44.59 23.21
N LEU A 16 45.50 45.83 23.19
CA LEU A 16 44.39 46.28 24.04
C LEU A 16 43.19 45.38 23.74
N ALA A 17 43.03 44.33 24.54
CA ALA A 17 41.81 43.55 24.61
C ALA A 17 40.75 44.49 25.18
N LEU A 18 39.99 45.12 24.30
CA LEU A 18 38.73 45.76 24.64
C LEU A 18 37.81 44.64 25.13
N THR A 19 37.81 44.38 26.44
CA THR A 19 36.90 43.44 27.09
C THR A 19 35.50 44.05 27.19
N GLY A 20 34.84 44.19 26.06
CA GLY A 20 33.41 44.49 25.97
C GLY A 20 32.54 43.24 26.15
N HIS A 21 32.77 42.44 27.20
CA HIS A 21 32.06 41.16 27.39
C HIS A 21 30.70 41.27 28.09
N GLY A 22 30.31 42.46 28.58
CA GLY A 22 29.06 42.64 29.33
C GLY A 22 27.81 42.90 28.49
N LEU A 23 27.96 43.45 27.28
CA LEU A 23 26.83 43.82 26.41
C LEU A 23 26.70 42.90 25.19
N PHE A 24 27.77 42.19 24.81
CA PHE A 24 27.76 41.29 23.65
C PHE A 24 26.90 40.04 23.90
N LEU A 25 26.99 39.45 25.09
CA LEU A 25 26.17 38.31 25.50
C LEU A 25 24.67 38.62 25.54
N PRO A 26 24.18 39.68 26.20
CA PRO A 26 22.76 40.01 26.19
C PRO A 26 22.26 40.39 24.79
N LEU A 27 23.06 41.06 23.93
CA LEU A 27 22.70 41.33 22.52
C LEU A 27 22.62 40.06 21.67
N VAL A 28 23.54 39.10 21.85
CA VAL A 28 23.51 37.81 21.15
C VAL A 28 22.33 36.97 21.62
N ILE A 29 22.04 36.97 22.92
CA ILE A 29 20.85 36.32 23.50
C ILE A 29 19.57 36.98 22.97
N PHE A 30 19.49 38.32 22.95
CA PHE A 30 18.37 39.05 22.35
C PHE A 30 18.22 38.72 20.86
N SER A 31 19.32 38.64 20.10
CA SER A 31 19.29 38.27 18.67
C SER A 31 18.89 36.82 18.42
N ALA A 32 19.23 35.89 19.33
CA ALA A 32 18.80 34.50 19.27
C ALA A 32 17.31 34.34 19.60
N PHE A 33 16.79 35.11 20.58
CA PHE A 33 15.36 35.16 20.88
C PHE A 33 14.53 35.82 19.77
N ILE A 34 15.08 36.76 19.01
CA ILE A 34 14.40 37.41 17.87
C ILE A 34 14.28 36.46 16.67
N LEU A 35 15.14 35.43 16.54
CA LEU A 35 15.10 34.48 15.44
C LEU A 35 13.96 33.45 15.55
N GLU A 36 13.42 33.22 16.75
CA GLU A 36 12.33 32.25 16.98
C GLU A 36 10.91 32.80 16.72
N GLY A 37 10.80 34.04 16.24
CA GLY A 37 9.53 34.75 16.08
C GLY A 37 9.01 34.93 14.65
N LEU A 38 9.66 34.37 13.63
CA LEU A 38 9.09 34.43 12.28
C LEU A 38 8.00 33.37 12.18
N ALA A 39 6.74 33.81 12.12
CA ALA A 39 5.62 32.96 11.72
C ALA A 39 6.04 32.17 10.47
N SER A 40 6.20 30.87 10.63
CA SER A 40 6.76 30.05 9.56
C SER A 40 5.70 29.82 8.49
N VAL A 41 5.86 30.54 7.39
CA VAL A 41 4.96 30.50 6.23
C VAL A 41 5.36 29.34 5.34
N CYS A 42 4.40 28.52 4.96
CA CYS A 42 4.63 27.46 3.98
C CYS A 42 4.57 28.01 2.56
N PRO A 43 5.36 27.44 1.64
CA PRO A 43 5.24 27.77 0.22
C PRO A 43 3.86 27.36 -0.30
N ARG A 44 3.44 27.94 -1.43
CA ARG A 44 2.22 27.49 -2.10
C ARG A 44 2.32 25.98 -2.39
N PRO A 45 1.28 25.19 -2.06
CA PRO A 45 1.28 23.75 -2.35
C PRO A 45 1.36 23.49 -3.86
N PRO A 46 2.06 22.43 -4.29
CA PRO A 46 2.05 22.03 -5.70
C PRO A 46 0.64 21.54 -6.09
N GLU A 47 0.07 22.08 -7.16
CA GLU A 47 -1.22 21.63 -7.69
C GLU A 47 -1.00 20.41 -8.61
N PRO A 48 -1.65 19.26 -8.35
CA PRO A 48 -1.55 18.11 -9.23
C PRO A 48 -2.27 18.37 -10.55
N GLU A 49 -1.80 17.75 -11.63
CA GLU A 49 -2.59 17.67 -12.87
C GLU A 49 -3.88 16.90 -12.60
N ASN A 50 -5.00 17.33 -13.21
CA ASN A 50 -6.33 16.77 -13.00
C ASN A 50 -6.78 16.79 -11.52
N GLY A 51 -6.49 17.89 -10.82
CA GLY A 51 -6.95 18.12 -9.47
C GLY A 51 -6.53 19.48 -8.92
N GLY A 52 -6.64 19.61 -7.60
CA GLY A 52 -6.26 20.80 -6.85
C GLY A 52 -6.28 20.55 -5.35
N TYR A 53 -6.34 21.62 -4.56
CA TYR A 53 -6.47 21.53 -3.10
C TYR A 53 -7.50 22.50 -2.54
N LYS A 54 -8.02 22.17 -1.35
CA LYS A 54 -8.92 23.02 -0.55
C LYS A 54 -8.31 23.27 0.81
N CYS A 55 -8.49 24.45 1.37
CA CYS A 55 -8.02 24.77 2.71
C CYS A 55 -9.08 24.51 3.76
N HIS A 56 -8.61 24.13 4.95
CA HIS A 56 -9.40 23.89 6.14
C HIS A 56 -8.91 24.78 7.29
N PRO A 57 -9.75 25.71 7.78
CA PRO A 57 -11.06 26.08 7.26
C PRO A 57 -10.98 26.82 5.91
N THR A 58 -12.07 26.82 5.16
CA THR A 58 -12.21 27.62 3.93
C THR A 58 -12.70 29.03 4.30
N PRO A 59 -12.22 30.11 3.65
CA PRO A 59 -11.25 30.17 2.54
C PRO A 59 -9.80 30.05 3.00
N CYS A 60 -8.89 29.75 2.07
CA CYS A 60 -7.46 29.74 2.33
C CYS A 60 -6.99 31.10 2.88
N SER A 61 -6.17 31.09 3.93
CA SER A 61 -5.43 32.27 4.35
C SER A 61 -4.30 32.57 3.38
N ASP A 62 -4.02 33.85 3.14
CA ASP A 62 -2.86 34.29 2.38
C ASP A 62 -2.05 35.27 3.25
N PRO A 63 -0.88 34.87 3.77
CA PRO A 63 -0.14 33.64 3.49
C PRO A 63 -0.65 32.38 4.25
N LEU A 64 -0.24 31.19 3.79
CA LEU A 64 -0.44 29.93 4.50
C LEU A 64 0.59 29.81 5.64
N THR A 65 0.15 30.03 6.88
CA THR A 65 1.00 29.98 8.06
C THR A 65 1.03 28.59 8.68
N SER A 66 1.87 28.42 9.70
CA SER A 66 1.84 27.25 10.59
C SER A 66 0.41 26.93 11.02
N ASP A 67 0.10 25.63 11.07
CA ASP A 67 -1.22 25.05 11.36
C ASP A 67 -2.25 25.13 10.22
N SER A 68 -1.92 25.74 9.08
CA SER A 68 -2.76 25.66 7.88
C SER A 68 -2.88 24.20 7.43
N VAL A 69 -4.12 23.73 7.21
CA VAL A 69 -4.40 22.40 6.68
C VAL A 69 -4.98 22.51 5.28
N ILE A 70 -4.46 21.71 4.36
CA ILE A 70 -4.99 21.57 3.01
C ILE A 70 -5.40 20.13 2.75
N GLU A 71 -6.37 19.95 1.87
CA GLU A 71 -6.85 18.67 1.37
C GLU A 71 -6.74 18.64 -0.15
N TYR A 72 -6.03 17.65 -0.70
CA TYR A 72 -6.00 17.41 -2.14
C TYR A 72 -7.27 16.75 -2.62
N VAL A 73 -7.77 17.25 -3.75
CA VAL A 73 -8.98 16.77 -4.41
C VAL A 73 -8.64 16.56 -5.88
N CYS A 74 -8.88 15.35 -6.40
CA CYS A 74 -8.73 15.05 -7.81
C CYS A 74 -10.04 15.33 -8.56
N ASP A 75 -9.91 15.60 -9.86
CA ASP A 75 -11.03 15.80 -10.76
C ASP A 75 -11.84 14.51 -10.95
N GLU A 76 -13.04 14.65 -11.53
CA GLU A 76 -13.93 13.51 -11.79
C GLU A 76 -13.23 12.44 -12.64
N GLY A 77 -13.32 11.19 -12.19
CA GLY A 77 -12.64 10.05 -12.84
C GLY A 77 -11.16 9.89 -12.46
N TYR A 78 -10.62 10.72 -11.57
CA TYR A 78 -9.25 10.61 -11.05
C TYR A 78 -9.24 10.33 -9.53
N MET A 79 -8.20 9.64 -9.06
CA MET A 79 -7.94 9.33 -7.66
C MET A 79 -6.51 9.68 -7.28
N LEU A 80 -6.31 10.09 -6.03
CA LEU A 80 -4.98 10.38 -5.50
C LEU A 80 -4.14 9.09 -5.45
N LYS A 81 -2.87 9.17 -5.84
CA LYS A 81 -1.89 8.10 -5.66
C LYS A 81 -1.53 7.97 -4.17
N GLY A 82 -2.30 7.16 -3.45
CA GLY A 82 -2.12 6.87 -2.02
C GLY A 82 -3.37 7.17 -1.20
N ASP A 83 -3.35 6.78 0.08
CA ASP A 83 -4.54 6.83 0.94
C ASP A 83 -4.64 8.12 1.77
N TYR A 84 -3.61 8.97 1.75
CA TYR A 84 -3.55 10.19 2.56
C TYR A 84 -3.64 11.44 1.70
N LYS A 85 -4.60 12.31 1.99
CA LYS A 85 -4.94 13.50 1.17
C LYS A 85 -4.72 14.84 1.85
N TYR A 86 -4.31 14.85 3.11
CA TYR A 86 -4.14 16.08 3.88
C TYR A 86 -2.67 16.47 3.99
N LEU A 87 -2.37 17.76 3.97
CA LEU A 87 -1.06 18.28 4.39
C LEU A 87 -1.27 19.38 5.43
N THR A 88 -0.38 19.43 6.42
CA THR A 88 -0.35 20.46 7.45
C THR A 88 0.93 21.27 7.32
N CYS A 89 0.80 22.60 7.32
CA CYS A 89 1.94 23.49 7.39
C CYS A 89 2.55 23.46 8.79
N LYS A 90 3.79 23.00 8.90
CA LYS A 90 4.55 22.96 10.16
C LYS A 90 5.93 23.54 9.91
N ASN A 91 6.30 24.56 10.67
CA ASN A 91 7.64 25.14 10.62
C ASN A 91 8.06 25.60 9.21
N GLY A 92 7.11 26.04 8.37
CA GLY A 92 7.35 26.48 7.00
C GLY A 92 7.40 25.34 5.96
N GLU A 93 7.14 24.10 6.38
CA GLU A 93 7.15 22.93 5.51
C GLU A 93 5.81 22.17 5.54
N TRP A 94 5.44 21.61 4.38
CA TRP A 94 4.27 20.76 4.26
C TRP A 94 4.56 19.35 4.78
N ASN A 95 3.72 18.90 5.70
CA ASN A 95 3.87 17.61 6.36
C ASN A 95 2.59 16.76 6.23
N PRO A 96 2.70 15.45 5.94
CA PRO A 96 3.92 14.71 5.62
C PRO A 96 4.51 15.06 4.25
N ALA A 97 5.82 14.88 4.08
CA ALA A 97 6.45 14.96 2.77
C ALA A 97 6.04 13.75 1.92
N MET A 98 5.16 13.95 0.94
CA MET A 98 4.66 12.89 0.05
C MET A 98 4.51 13.38 -1.39
N GLU A 99 4.57 12.44 -2.33
CA GLU A 99 4.33 12.70 -3.76
C GLU A 99 2.82 12.76 -4.03
N ILE A 100 2.34 13.93 -4.44
CA ILE A 100 0.93 14.14 -4.81
C ILE A 100 0.78 13.91 -6.31
N SER A 101 -0.10 13.00 -6.71
CA SER A 101 -0.50 12.86 -8.11
C SER A 101 -1.91 12.31 -8.21
N CYS A 102 -2.70 12.84 -9.14
CA CYS A 102 -4.00 12.30 -9.49
C CYS A 102 -3.83 11.35 -10.68
N ARG A 103 -4.39 10.16 -10.58
CA ARG A 103 -4.35 9.13 -11.62
C ARG A 103 -5.76 8.75 -12.00
N LEU A 104 -5.98 8.41 -13.26
CA LEU A 104 -7.26 7.87 -13.70
C LEU A 104 -7.67 6.74 -12.76
N SER A 105 -8.86 6.91 -12.17
CA SER A 105 -9.54 5.86 -11.47
C SER A 105 -9.71 4.75 -12.49
N GLN A 106 -8.97 3.66 -12.34
CA GLN A 106 -9.40 2.42 -12.95
C GLN A 106 -10.65 2.07 -12.18
N ASP A 107 -11.79 2.60 -12.66
CA ASP A 107 -13.10 2.03 -12.41
C ASP A 107 -13.00 0.65 -13.01
N LYS A 108 -12.43 -0.24 -12.20
CA LYS A 108 -12.43 -1.64 -12.51
C LYS A 108 -13.89 -1.97 -12.28
N ASP A 109 -14.64 -1.88 -13.36
CA ASP A 109 -15.82 -2.67 -13.68
C ASP A 109 -15.48 -4.19 -13.64
N SER A 110 -14.51 -4.59 -12.81
CA SER A 110 -14.60 -5.86 -12.14
C SER A 110 -15.74 -5.71 -11.14
N PRO A 111 -16.85 -6.42 -11.31
CA PRO A 111 -17.75 -6.65 -10.20
C PRO A 111 -16.93 -7.08 -8.99
N PRO A 112 -17.31 -6.65 -7.76
CA PRO A 112 -16.63 -7.09 -6.54
C PRO A 112 -16.48 -8.60 -6.64
N THR A 113 -15.24 -9.08 -6.83
CA THR A 113 -14.97 -10.52 -6.88
C THR A 113 -14.97 -11.05 -5.45
N ILE A 114 -15.97 -10.66 -4.66
CA ILE A 114 -16.59 -11.49 -3.63
C ILE A 114 -17.75 -12.21 -4.33
N GLY A 115 -17.37 -12.98 -5.33
CA GLY A 115 -18.25 -13.86 -6.05
C GLY A 115 -17.44 -15.11 -6.22
N VAL A 116 -17.61 -16.07 -5.30
CA VAL A 116 -17.34 -17.47 -5.61
C VAL A 116 -17.90 -17.68 -7.02
N PRO A 117 -17.09 -18.10 -8.01
CA PRO A 117 -17.56 -18.11 -9.38
C PRO A 117 -18.72 -19.10 -9.45
N THR A 118 -19.95 -18.62 -9.44
CA THR A 118 -21.17 -19.42 -9.57
C THR A 118 -21.13 -20.19 -10.88
N LEU A 119 -20.44 -19.68 -11.91
CA LEU A 119 -20.08 -20.42 -13.12
C LEU A 119 -19.20 -21.64 -12.86
N SER A 120 -18.21 -21.55 -11.96
CA SER A 120 -17.39 -22.71 -11.55
C SER A 120 -18.20 -23.73 -10.77
N ILE A 121 -19.13 -23.27 -9.91
CA ILE A 121 -19.97 -24.16 -9.11
C ILE A 121 -21.01 -24.88 -10.00
N VAL A 122 -21.65 -24.16 -10.93
CA VAL A 122 -22.63 -24.73 -11.87
C VAL A 122 -21.97 -25.68 -12.87
N ALA A 123 -20.75 -25.38 -13.33
CA ALA A 123 -19.97 -26.31 -14.15
C ALA A 123 -19.64 -27.60 -13.39
N SER A 124 -19.30 -27.50 -12.10
CA SER A 124 -19.04 -28.67 -11.25
C SER A 124 -20.29 -29.51 -10.99
N THR A 125 -21.45 -28.90 -10.75
CA THR A 125 -22.70 -29.65 -10.49
C THR A 125 -23.31 -30.25 -11.76
N ALA A 126 -23.26 -29.55 -12.89
CA ALA A 126 -23.72 -30.10 -14.17
C ALA A 126 -22.85 -31.29 -14.63
N SER A 127 -21.53 -31.21 -14.40
CA SER A 127 -20.59 -32.29 -14.71
C SER A 127 -20.82 -33.54 -13.86
N SER A 128 -21.05 -33.38 -12.55
CA SER A 128 -21.28 -34.52 -11.66
C SER A 128 -22.58 -35.27 -12.01
N VAL A 129 -23.66 -34.56 -12.30
CA VAL A 129 -24.94 -35.17 -12.72
C VAL A 129 -24.79 -35.93 -14.05
N ALA A 130 -24.11 -35.32 -15.03
CA ALA A 130 -23.87 -35.98 -16.32
C ALA A 130 -23.05 -37.26 -16.19
N LEU A 131 -22.00 -37.25 -15.36
CA LEU A 131 -21.17 -38.44 -15.09
C LEU A 131 -21.98 -39.55 -14.40
N ILE A 132 -22.79 -39.21 -13.39
CA ILE A 132 -23.64 -40.18 -12.69
C ILE A 132 -24.64 -40.83 -13.65
N LEU A 133 -25.32 -40.04 -14.49
CA LEU A 133 -26.26 -40.56 -15.48
C LEU A 133 -25.58 -41.48 -16.48
N LEU A 134 -24.38 -41.11 -16.96
CA LEU A 134 -23.61 -41.93 -17.90
C LEU A 134 -23.17 -43.27 -17.28
N LEU A 135 -22.73 -43.27 -16.02
CA LEU A 135 -22.37 -44.48 -15.29
C LEU A 135 -23.57 -45.42 -15.08
N VAL A 136 -24.75 -44.88 -14.75
CA VAL A 136 -25.97 -45.68 -14.59
C VAL A 136 -26.40 -46.32 -15.91
N VAL A 137 -26.42 -45.55 -17.00
CA VAL A 137 -26.75 -46.08 -18.34
C VAL A 137 -25.76 -47.16 -18.76
N LEU A 138 -24.45 -46.91 -18.59
CA LEU A 138 -23.41 -47.89 -18.88
C LEU A 138 -23.60 -49.16 -18.05
N PHE A 139 -23.86 -49.04 -16.75
CA PHE A 139 -24.09 -50.19 -15.87
C PHE A 139 -25.30 -51.00 -16.32
N VAL A 140 -26.43 -50.35 -16.65
CA VAL A 140 -27.66 -51.00 -17.14
C VAL A 140 -27.45 -51.70 -18.49
N LEU A 141 -26.64 -51.13 -19.39
CA LEU A 141 -26.30 -51.75 -20.68
C LEU A 141 -25.26 -52.89 -20.55
N LEU A 142 -24.37 -52.83 -19.55
CA LEU A 142 -23.39 -53.88 -19.25
C LEU A 142 -23.97 -55.00 -18.39
N GLN A 143 -25.01 -54.73 -17.58
CA GLN A 143 -25.73 -55.75 -16.79
C GLN A 143 -26.16 -56.96 -17.63
N PRO A 144 -26.85 -56.81 -18.78
CA PRO A 144 -27.26 -57.95 -19.59
C PRO A 144 -26.07 -58.72 -20.16
N LYS A 145 -24.95 -58.04 -20.44
CA LYS A 145 -23.72 -58.69 -20.95
C LYS A 145 -22.98 -59.47 -19.86
N LEU A 146 -22.81 -58.91 -18.66
CA LEU A 146 -22.16 -59.58 -17.53
C LEU A 146 -23.02 -60.71 -16.95
N LYS A 147 -24.34 -60.53 -16.90
CA LYS A 147 -25.29 -61.56 -16.45
C LYS A 147 -25.43 -62.69 -17.48
N SER A 148 -25.35 -62.37 -18.78
CA SER A 148 -25.23 -63.35 -19.85
C SER A 148 -23.90 -64.12 -19.80
N PHE A 149 -22.77 -63.46 -19.47
CA PHE A 149 -21.50 -64.15 -19.23
C PHE A 149 -21.56 -65.09 -18.02
N HIS A 150 -22.22 -64.70 -16.93
CA HIS A 150 -22.42 -65.58 -15.79
C HIS A 150 -23.33 -66.77 -16.08
N HIS A 151 -24.33 -66.64 -16.96
CA HIS A 151 -25.16 -67.76 -17.39
C HIS A 151 -24.42 -68.66 -18.39
N SER A 152 -23.72 -68.08 -19.36
CA SER A 152 -22.87 -68.81 -20.31
C SER A 152 -21.72 -69.57 -19.64
N ARG A 153 -21.18 -69.06 -18.52
CA ARG A 153 -20.18 -69.79 -17.72
C ARG A 153 -20.79 -70.87 -16.81
N ARG A 154 -22.12 -70.87 -16.62
CA ARG A 154 -22.84 -71.86 -15.80
C ARG A 154 -23.36 -73.04 -16.63
N ASP A 155 -23.57 -72.87 -17.93
CA ASP A 155 -24.01 -73.95 -18.84
C ASP A 155 -22.85 -74.75 -19.47
N GLN A 156 -21.60 -74.31 -19.36
CA GLN A 156 -20.45 -75.07 -19.90
C GLN A 156 -19.79 -76.01 -18.86
N GLY A 157 -20.49 -76.30 -17.76
CA GLY A 157 -19.98 -77.15 -16.69
C GLY A 157 -21.07 -77.84 -15.89
N VAL A 158 -21.82 -78.75 -16.51
CA VAL A 158 -22.38 -79.99 -15.91
C VAL A 158 -23.40 -80.61 -16.89
N SER A 159 -23.02 -81.72 -17.53
CA SER A 159 -23.96 -82.70 -18.07
C SER A 159 -23.30 -84.08 -18.04
N GLY A 160 -23.89 -84.99 -17.24
CA GLY A 160 -23.53 -86.42 -17.07
C GLY A 160 -22.54 -86.66 -15.92
N ASP A 161 -22.85 -87.32 -14.81
CA ASP A 161 -23.75 -88.46 -14.64
C ASP A 161 -24.19 -88.56 -13.16
N GLN A 162 -25.48 -88.88 -12.91
CA GLN A 162 -25.96 -89.37 -11.61
C GLN A 162 -26.02 -90.89 -11.69
N VAL A 163 -25.28 -91.60 -10.82
CA VAL A 163 -25.60 -93.00 -10.48
C VAL A 163 -25.75 -93.10 -8.97
N SER A 164 -26.97 -93.42 -8.55
CA SER A 164 -27.40 -93.58 -7.16
C SER A 164 -26.73 -94.79 -6.51
N MET A 165 -26.18 -94.58 -5.32
CA MET A 165 -25.82 -95.66 -4.38
C MET A 165 -27.09 -96.03 -3.60
N MET A 166 -27.59 -97.26 -3.76
CA MET A 166 -28.63 -97.82 -2.90
C MET A 166 -27.97 -98.68 -1.83
N VAL A 167 -28.48 -98.58 -0.60
CA VAL A 167 -28.02 -99.23 0.63
C VAL A 167 -28.58 -100.66 0.70
N ASP A 168 -27.71 -101.66 0.79
CA ASP A 168 -27.63 -102.68 1.86
C ASP A 168 -26.28 -103.41 1.78
#